data_AF-A0A0V8HU95-F1
#
_entry.id   AF-A0A0V8HU95-F1
#
_cell.length_a   1.000
_cell.length_b   1.000
_cell.length_c   1.000
_cell.angle_alpha   90.00
_cell.angle_beta   90.00
_cell.angle_gamma   90.00
#
_symmetry.space_group_name_H-M   'P 1'
#
loop_
_entity.id
_entity.type
_entity.pdbx_description
1 polymer ?
#
loop_
_entity_poly.entity_id
_entity_poly.type
_entity_poly.pdbx_seq_one_letter_code
_entity_poly.pdbx_strand_id
1 'polypeptide(L)'
;MSISASEARKTLFPLIQQVNDDRQAVEIVSRKGNAVLMAADEYAAWQETAYLFRSPANARRLLDAYERARSGVTETDELDWDE
;
A
#
# COMPACT_ATOMS: atom_id res chain seq x y z
N MET A 1 -10.28 -5.62 -12.19
CA MET A 1 -11.70 -5.81 -12.55
C MET A 1 -12.39 -4.44 -12.52
N SER A 2 -13.30 -4.13 -13.44
CA SER A 2 -14.04 -2.85 -13.43
C SER A 2 -15.54 -3.07 -13.38
N ILE A 3 -16.25 -2.19 -12.67
CA ILE A 3 -17.70 -2.22 -12.48
C ILE A 3 -18.30 -0.83 -12.71
N SER A 4 -19.58 -0.75 -13.06
CA SER A 4 -20.25 0.55 -13.16
C SER A 4 -20.52 1.15 -11.77
N ALA A 5 -20.54 2.48 -11.67
CA ALA A 5 -20.90 3.16 -10.42
C ALA A 5 -22.32 2.82 -9.91
N SER A 6 -23.25 2.49 -10.83
CA SER A 6 -24.59 2.03 -10.46
C SER A 6 -24.55 0.67 -9.78
N GLU A 7 -23.70 -0.24 -10.26
CA GLU A 7 -23.51 -1.55 -9.65
C GLU A 7 -22.78 -1.44 -8.32
N ALA A 8 -21.68 -0.67 -8.29
CA ALA A 8 -20.91 -0.42 -7.07
C ALA A 8 -21.78 0.14 -5.93
N ARG A 9 -22.73 1.02 -6.25
CA ARG A 9 -23.69 1.55 -5.27
C ARG A 9 -24.61 0.45 -4.69
N LYS A 10 -25.06 -0.50 -5.52
CA LYS A 10 -25.96 -1.58 -5.08
C LYS A 10 -25.23 -2.60 -4.21
N THR A 11 -23.94 -2.82 -4.46
CA THR A 11 -23.15 -3.90 -3.86
C THR A 11 -21.97 -3.38 -3.02
N LEU A 12 -22.07 -2.14 -2.50
CA LEU A 12 -20.94 -1.47 -1.84
C LEU A 12 -20.37 -2.25 -0.65
N PHE A 13 -21.22 -2.79 0.23
CA PHE A 13 -20.75 -3.56 1.39
C PHE A 13 -20.04 -4.87 1.00
N PRO A 14 -20.63 -5.72 0.13
CA PRO A 14 -19.90 -6.86 -0.43
C PRO A 14 -18.57 -6.48 -1.09
N LEU A 15 -18.54 -5.37 -1.85
CA LEU A 15 -17.31 -4.90 -2.49
C LEU A 15 -16.24 -4.49 -1.49
N ILE A 16 -16.62 -3.78 -0.42
CA ILE A 16 -15.68 -3.43 0.66
C ILE A 16 -15.10 -4.70 1.28
N GLN A 17 -15.94 -5.69 1.60
CA GLN A 17 -15.46 -6.96 2.15
C GLN A 17 -14.49 -7.64 1.18
N GLN A 18 -14.87 -7.74 -0.10
CA GLN A 18 -14.07 -8.36 -1.15
C GLN A 18 -12.69 -7.69 -1.29
N VAL A 19 -12.60 -6.36 -1.36
CA VAL A 19 -11.28 -5.70 -1.53
C VAL A 19 -10.37 -5.86 -0.30
N ASN A 20 -10.95 -6.02 0.90
CA ASN A 20 -10.18 -6.28 2.12
C ASN A 20 -9.69 -7.73 2.18
N ASP A 21 -10.52 -8.70 1.75
CA ASP A 21 -10.17 -10.12 1.79
C ASP A 21 -9.20 -10.50 0.66
N ASP A 22 -9.54 -10.12 -0.57
CA ASP A 22 -8.78 -10.51 -1.76
C ASP A 22 -7.53 -9.66 -1.98
N ARG A 23 -7.44 -8.51 -1.30
CA ARG A 23 -6.38 -7.49 -1.49
C ARG A 23 -6.28 -7.00 -2.95
N GLN A 24 -7.38 -7.04 -3.69
CA GLN A 24 -7.44 -6.59 -5.07
C GLN A 24 -8.27 -5.33 -5.22
N ALA A 25 -7.72 -4.33 -5.91
CA ALA A 25 -8.41 -3.10 -6.21
C ALA A 25 -9.48 -3.30 -7.31
N VAL A 26 -10.63 -2.64 -7.14
CA VAL A 26 -11.73 -2.62 -8.12
C VAL A 26 -11.87 -1.21 -8.68
N GLU A 27 -11.89 -1.09 -10.00
CA GLU A 27 -12.16 0.17 -10.68
C GLU A 27 -13.67 0.39 -10.81
N ILE A 28 -14.15 1.54 -10.37
CA ILE A 28 -15.53 1.99 -10.49
C ILE A 28 -15.61 3.01 -11.62
N VAL A 29 -16.33 2.68 -12.68
CA VAL A 29 -16.46 3.48 -13.90
C VAL A 29 -17.77 4.28 -13.88
N SER A 30 -17.69 5.58 -14.17
CA SER A 30 -18.84 6.49 -14.24
C SER A 30 -18.69 7.47 -15.41
N ARG A 31 -19.82 8.00 -15.88
CA ARG A 31 -19.85 9.06 -16.92
C ARG A 31 -19.09 10.34 -16.51
N LYS A 32 -18.86 10.55 -15.21
CA LYS A 32 -18.17 11.73 -14.67
C LYS A 32 -16.71 11.45 -14.27
N GLY A 33 -16.18 10.27 -14.60
CA GLY A 33 -14.82 9.85 -14.21
C GLY A 33 -14.85 8.56 -13.40
N ASN A 34 -13.67 7.96 -13.27
CA ASN A 34 -13.47 6.68 -12.61
C ASN A 34 -12.89 6.87 -11.20
N ALA A 35 -13.13 5.90 -10.34
CA ALA A 35 -12.54 5.82 -9.01
C ALA A 35 -12.00 4.40 -8.79
N VAL A 36 -11.11 4.24 -7.82
CA VAL A 36 -10.62 2.92 -7.40
C VAL A 36 -11.05 2.69 -5.96
N LEU A 37 -11.65 1.53 -5.71
CA LEU A 37 -11.89 1.01 -4.36
C LEU A 37 -10.84 -0.04 -4.05
N MET A 38 -10.18 0.10 -2.90
CA MET A 38 -9.16 -0.82 -2.40
C MET A 38 -9.21 -0.86 -0.87
N ALA A 39 -8.54 -1.84 -0.26
CA ALA A 39 -8.39 -1.90 1.19
C ALA A 39 -7.65 -0.65 1.71
N ALA A 40 -8.05 -0.14 2.87
CA ALA A 40 -7.52 1.11 3.40
C ALA A 40 -6.05 1.01 3.83
N ASP A 41 -5.66 -0.15 4.38
CA ASP A 41 -4.29 -0.48 4.73
C ASP A 41 -3.39 -0.66 3.50
N GLU A 42 -3.90 -1.22 2.40
CA GLU A 42 -3.18 -1.23 1.11
C GLU A 42 -2.92 0.19 0.60
N TYR A 43 -3.93 1.07 0.66
CA TYR A 43 -3.76 2.48 0.31
C TYR A 43 -2.70 3.16 1.19
N ALA A 44 -2.74 2.96 2.50
CA ALA A 44 -1.76 3.51 3.44
C ALA A 44 -0.34 2.98 3.16
N ALA A 45 -0.20 1.68 2.90
CA ALA A 45 1.07 1.06 2.55
C ALA A 45 1.66 1.64 1.25
N TRP A 46 0.82 1.90 0.24
CA TRP A 46 1.26 2.56 -0.99
C TRP A 46 1.68 4.02 -0.76
N GLN A 47 0.95 4.76 0.07
CA GLN A 47 1.35 6.14 0.40
C GLN A 47 2.69 6.17 1.13
N GLU A 48 2.90 5.27 2.09
CA GLU A 48 4.16 5.17 2.83
C GLU A 48 5.31 4.76 1.90
N THR A 49 5.09 3.76 1.04
CA THR A 49 6.09 3.35 0.05
C THR A 49 6.44 4.51 -0.88
N ALA A 50 5.43 5.21 -1.43
CA ALA A 50 5.67 6.38 -2.26
C ALA A 50 6.43 7.49 -1.51
N TYR A 51 6.14 7.67 -0.22
CA TYR A 51 6.84 8.63 0.64
C TYR A 51 8.32 8.26 0.81
N LEU A 52 8.62 7.01 1.18
CA LEU A 52 9.98 6.51 1.35
C LEU A 52 10.82 6.67 0.08
N PHE A 53 10.20 6.44 -1.08
CA PHE A 53 10.85 6.52 -2.40
C PHE A 53 10.84 7.92 -3.02
N ARG A 54 10.22 8.92 -2.39
CA ARG A 54 10.15 10.28 -2.93
C ARG A 54 11.53 10.95 -3.10
N SER A 55 12.49 10.60 -2.26
CA SER A 55 13.88 11.05 -2.36
C SER A 55 14.75 9.94 -2.94
N PRO A 56 15.41 10.15 -4.10
CA PRO A 56 16.31 9.16 -4.68
C PRO A 56 17.43 8.73 -3.72
N ALA A 57 17.93 9.66 -2.90
CA ALA A 57 18.93 9.36 -1.89
C ALA A 57 18.39 8.46 -0.77
N ASN A 58 17.13 8.68 -0.34
CA ASN A 58 16.49 7.84 0.68
C ASN A 58 16.14 6.46 0.14
N ALA A 59 15.61 6.39 -1.08
CA ALA A 59 15.33 5.14 -1.77
C ALA A 59 16.59 4.26 -1.87
N ARG A 60 17.72 4.85 -2.27
CA ARG A 60 19.00 4.12 -2.34
C ARG A 60 19.43 3.58 -0.98
N ARG A 61 19.39 4.41 0.07
CA ARG A 61 19.72 4.00 1.44
C ARG A 61 18.84 2.84 1.92
N LEU A 62 17.54 2.89 1.62
CA LEU A 62 16.58 1.86 2.00
C LEU A 62 16.89 0.53 1.29
N LEU A 63 17.14 0.56 -0.02
CA LEU A 63 17.47 -0.64 -0.80
C LEU A 63 18.81 -1.24 -0.37
N ASP A 64 19.84 -0.40 -0.16
CA ASP A 64 21.15 -0.85 0.33
C ASP A 64 21.03 -1.50 1.72
N ALA A 65 20.20 -0.94 2.61
CA ALA A 65 19.93 -1.53 3.93
C ALA A 65 19.17 -2.86 3.82
N TYR A 66 18.18 -2.95 2.92
CA TYR A 66 17.43 -4.18 2.66
C TYR A 66 18.34 -5.31 2.15
N GLU A 67 19.25 -5.02 1.22
CA GLU A 67 20.21 -6.00 0.69
C GLU A 67 21.21 -6.48 1.74
N ARG A 68 21.74 -5.56 2.57
CA ARG A 68 22.59 -5.91 3.70
C ARG A 68 21.88 -6.82 4.71
N ALA A 69 20.65 -6.48 5.09
CA ALA A 69 19.85 -7.31 6.00
C ALA A 69 19.59 -8.71 5.41
N ARG A 70 19.25 -8.79 4.11
CA ARG A 70 18.98 -10.06 3.43
C ARG A 70 20.22 -10.92 3.21
N SER A 71 21.40 -10.31 3.15
CA SER A 71 22.69 -11.02 3.08
C SER A 71 23.27 -11.35 4.46
N GLY A 72 22.60 -10.96 5.55
CA GLY A 72 23.06 -11.18 6.93
C GLY A 72 24.17 -10.23 7.38
N VAL A 73 24.43 -9.16 6.62
CA VAL A 73 25.37 -8.10 7.00
C VAL A 73 24.65 -7.11 7.91
N THR A 74 24.56 -7.45 9.19
CA THR A 74 23.87 -6.66 10.21
C THR A 74 24.78 -6.40 11.41
N GLU A 75 24.70 -5.21 11.98
CA GLU A 75 25.29 -4.87 13.26
C GLU A 75 24.21 -4.94 14.34
N THR A 76 24.55 -5.46 15.51
CA THR A 76 23.64 -5.52 16.66
C THR A 76 24.12 -4.52 17.68
N ASP A 77 23.30 -3.53 17.95
CA ASP A 77 23.53 -2.54 18.99
C ASP A 77 22.50 -2.76 20.11
N GLU A 78 22.94 -2.64 21.35
CA GLU A 78 22.01 -2.55 22.47
C GLU A 78 21.22 -1.24 22.32
N LEU A 79 19.89 -1.35 22.38
CA LEU A 79 19.06 -0.17 22.36
C LEU A 79 19.20 0.52 23.72
N ASP A 80 19.80 1.70 23.72
CA ASP A 80 19.95 2.54 24.90
C ASP A 80 18.60 3.19 25.23
N TRP A 81 17.71 2.39 25.84
CA TRP A 81 16.44 2.87 26.39
C TRP A 81 16.69 3.39 27.81
N ASP A 82 17.39 4.51 27.91
CA ASP A 82 17.32 5.32 29.13
C ASP A 82 15.94 6.02 29.16
N GLU A 83 15.19 5.80 30.24
CA GLU A 83 13.85 6.35 30.53
C GLU A 83 13.84 7.88 30.68
#